data_AF-A0A662KPZ8-F1
#
_entry.id   AF-A0A662KPZ8-F1
#
_cell.length_a   1.000
_cell.length_b   1.000
_cell.length_c   1.000
_cell.angle_alpha   90.00
_cell.angle_beta   90.00
_cell.angle_gamma   90.00
#
_symmetry.space_group_name_H-M   'P 1'
#
loop_
_entity.id
_entity.type
_entity.pdbx_description
1 polymer ?
#
loop_
_entity_poly.entity_id
_entity_poly.type
_entity_poly.pdbx_seq_one_letter_code
_entity_poly.pdbx_strand_id
1 'polypeptide(L)'
;MKTYFIKRWFNVQVTKIKHVGMLISIVLLALNLSLTVYSFIKWRGIHPYLGTTLLFFVIMFLILAFSHIWMNKWHMYAPQKMAEAILYNPYAVFAYSPFQEMWFSHIYIPIMEALYDTIQDEEKKKKFKKSLELVKKWTKLGYIPKEDFPEHLKKYYIFDEGMRL
;
A
#
# COMPACT_ATOMS: atom_id res chain seq x y z
N MET A 1 -6.26 31.53 -4.98
CA MET A 1 -5.68 30.40 -5.75
C MET A 1 -4.41 29.81 -5.12
N LYS A 2 -3.44 30.61 -4.61
CA LYS A 2 -2.20 30.10 -3.97
C LYS A 2 -2.39 29.34 -2.64
N THR A 3 -3.37 29.71 -1.82
CA THR A 3 -3.61 29.12 -0.49
C THR A 3 -4.10 27.67 -0.54
N TYR A 4 -4.91 27.34 -1.55
CA TYR A 4 -5.43 25.98 -1.77
C TYR A 4 -4.31 25.02 -2.18
N PHE A 5 -3.37 25.47 -3.00
CA PHE A 5 -2.22 24.66 -3.40
C PHE A 5 -1.30 24.34 -2.21
N ILE A 6 -1.05 25.33 -1.34
CA ILE A 6 -0.23 25.16 -0.13
C ILE A 6 -0.92 24.21 0.87
N LYS A 7 -2.23 24.39 1.12
CA LYS A 7 -3.01 23.47 1.98
C LYS A 7 -3.00 22.05 1.44
N ARG A 8 -3.19 21.88 0.12
CA ARG A 8 -3.15 20.57 -0.54
C ARG A 8 -1.77 19.93 -0.41
N TRP A 9 -0.70 20.67 -0.68
CA TRP A 9 0.66 20.18 -0.54
C TRP A 9 0.97 19.77 0.90
N PHE A 10 0.62 20.61 1.88
CA PHE A 10 0.81 20.30 3.30
C PHE A 10 0.03 19.05 3.73
N ASN A 11 -1.24 18.93 3.35
CA ASN A 11 -2.03 17.74 3.63
C ASN A 11 -1.43 16.47 3.02
N VAL A 12 -0.90 16.54 1.79
CA VAL A 12 -0.20 15.41 1.18
C VAL A 12 1.05 15.03 1.99
N GLN A 13 1.84 16.00 2.46
CA GLN A 13 3.02 15.72 3.29
C GLN A 13 2.64 15.14 4.65
N VAL A 14 1.63 15.69 5.32
CA VAL A 14 1.13 15.18 6.60
C VAL A 14 0.64 13.74 6.45
N THR A 15 -0.08 13.42 5.38
CA THR A 15 -0.52 12.05 5.10
C THR A 15 0.69 11.13 4.88
N LYS A 16 1.71 11.55 4.13
CA LYS A 16 2.96 10.78 3.97
C LYS A 16 3.66 10.55 5.32
N ILE A 17 3.76 11.58 6.15
CA ILE A 17 4.36 11.49 7.49
C ILE A 17 3.57 10.52 8.38
N LYS A 18 2.24 10.53 8.33
CA LYS A 18 1.41 9.57 9.08
C LYS A 18 1.69 8.13 8.66
N HIS A 19 1.83 7.87 7.36
CA HIS A 19 2.14 6.53 6.85
C HIS A 19 3.55 6.07 7.24
N VAL A 20 4.55 6.94 7.10
CA VAL A 20 5.93 6.62 7.50
C VAL A 20 6.07 6.51 9.03
N GLY A 21 5.41 7.39 9.77
CA GLY A 21 5.37 7.37 11.22
C GLY A 21 4.76 6.08 11.78
N MET A 22 3.73 5.55 11.13
CA MET A 22 3.17 4.25 11.49
C MET A 22 4.19 3.11 11.34
N LEU A 23 4.96 3.10 10.24
CA LEU A 23 6.02 2.11 10.02
C LEU A 23 7.14 2.23 11.07
N ILE A 24 7.60 3.45 11.35
CA ILE A 24 8.63 3.70 12.37
C ILE A 24 8.15 3.24 13.75
N SER A 25 6.90 3.52 14.11
CA SER A 25 6.31 3.07 15.38
C SER A 25 6.27 1.55 15.50
N ILE A 26 5.95 0.83 14.42
CA ILE A 26 5.99 -0.65 14.40
C ILE A 26 7.41 -1.16 14.61
N VAL A 27 8.40 -0.55 13.95
CA VAL A 27 9.82 -0.92 14.11
C VAL A 27 10.28 -0.68 15.55
N LEU A 28 9.96 0.47 16.14
CA LEU A 28 10.29 0.78 17.53
C LEU A 28 9.61 -0.16 18.51
N LEU A 29 8.34 -0.52 18.27
CA LEU A 29 7.61 -1.49 19.08
C LEU A 29 8.28 -2.87 19.01
N ALA A 30 8.61 -3.35 17.81
CA ALA A 30 9.29 -4.63 17.63
C ALA A 30 10.67 -4.65 18.29
N LEU A 31 11.41 -3.54 18.22
CA LEU A 31 12.72 -3.39 18.87
C LEU A 31 12.59 -3.41 20.40
N ASN A 32 11.63 -2.67 20.95
CA ASN A 32 11.36 -2.66 22.39
C ASN A 32 10.95 -4.06 22.91
N LEU A 33 10.06 -4.73 22.19
CA LEU A 33 9.66 -6.12 22.50
C LEU A 33 10.85 -7.07 22.40
N SER A 34 11.72 -6.93 21.39
CA SER A 34 12.89 -7.80 21.23
C SER A 34 13.86 -7.69 22.41
N LEU A 35 14.13 -6.47 22.89
CA LEU A 35 14.98 -6.22 24.05
C LEU A 35 14.35 -6.75 25.35
N THR A 36 13.04 -6.58 25.49
CA THR A 36 12.28 -7.06 26.65
C THR A 36 12.30 -8.59 26.69
N VAL A 37 11.93 -9.25 25.58
CA VAL A 37 11.86 -10.71 25.47
C VAL A 37 13.25 -11.34 25.60
N TYR A 38 14.30 -10.70 25.06
CA TYR A 38 15.67 -11.19 25.18
C TYR A 38 16.05 -11.49 26.64
N SER A 39 15.65 -10.62 27.57
CA SER A 39 15.97 -10.73 28.99
C SER A 39 15.31 -11.94 29.68
N PHE A 40 14.24 -12.49 29.11
CA PHE A 40 13.51 -13.65 29.66
C PHE A 40 13.99 -15.00 29.10
N ILE A 41 14.80 -15.01 28.04
CA ILE A 41 15.27 -16.23 27.39
C ILE A 41 16.67 -16.58 27.90
N LYS A 42 16.90 -17.85 28.25
CA LYS A 42 18.24 -18.35 28.57
C LYS A 42 19.03 -18.61 27.28
N TRP A 43 19.83 -17.63 26.88
CA TRP A 43 20.71 -17.74 25.71
C TRP A 43 21.92 -18.64 26.00
N ARG A 44 21.98 -19.80 25.37
CA ARG A 44 23.11 -20.74 25.51
C ARG A 44 24.25 -20.35 24.57
N GLY A 45 25.14 -19.46 25.01
CA GLY A 45 26.37 -19.11 24.28
C GLY A 45 26.18 -18.24 23.04
N ILE A 46 24.99 -17.68 22.82
CA ILE A 46 24.70 -16.77 21.71
C ILE A 46 25.04 -15.34 22.13
N HIS A 47 25.73 -14.59 21.26
CA HIS A 47 26.05 -13.19 21.53
C HIS A 47 24.76 -12.34 21.69
N PRO A 48 24.66 -11.45 22.69
CA PRO A 48 23.43 -10.69 22.95
C PRO A 48 22.87 -9.92 21.75
N TYR A 49 23.74 -9.30 20.97
CA TYR A 49 23.34 -8.60 19.75
C TYR A 49 22.71 -9.54 18.71
N LEU A 50 23.27 -10.73 18.49
CA LEU A 50 22.71 -11.71 17.55
C LEU A 50 21.35 -12.23 18.01
N GLY A 51 21.21 -12.54 19.30
CA GLY A 51 19.95 -13.02 19.86
C GLY A 51 18.84 -11.97 19.79
N THR A 52 19.17 -10.72 20.13
CA THR A 52 18.23 -9.59 20.05
C THR A 52 17.80 -9.32 18.61
N THR A 53 18.74 -9.30 17.65
CA THR A 53 18.42 -9.09 16.24
C THR A 53 17.54 -10.21 15.69
N LEU A 54 17.79 -11.47 16.06
CA LEU A 54 16.96 -12.59 15.61
C LEU A 54 15.54 -12.50 16.19
N LEU A 55 15.41 -12.18 17.48
CA LEU A 55 14.10 -11.91 18.09
C LEU A 55 13.37 -10.75 17.42
N PHE A 56 14.08 -9.67 17.09
CA PHE A 56 13.50 -8.53 16.39
C PHE A 56 12.84 -8.94 15.08
N PHE A 57 13.54 -9.72 14.23
CA PHE A 57 12.98 -10.19 12.97
C PHE A 57 11.78 -11.12 13.17
N VAL A 58 11.84 -12.03 14.15
CA VAL A 58 10.72 -12.93 14.47
C VAL A 58 9.50 -12.14 14.94
N ILE A 59 9.66 -11.20 15.86
CA ILE A 59 8.57 -10.38 16.41
C ILE A 59 7.98 -9.49 15.31
N MET A 60 8.84 -8.85 14.51
CA MET A 60 8.40 -8.03 13.38
C MET A 60 7.61 -8.87 12.35
N PHE A 61 8.07 -10.08 12.05
CA PHE A 61 7.34 -11.00 11.17
C PHE A 61 5.96 -11.38 11.76
N LEU A 62 5.89 -11.69 13.06
CA LEU A 62 4.63 -12.00 13.73
C LEU A 62 3.65 -10.82 13.72
N ILE A 63 4.13 -9.61 13.98
CA ILE A 63 3.31 -8.38 13.90
C ILE A 63 2.77 -8.22 12.48
N LEU A 64 3.62 -8.32 11.45
CA LEU A 64 3.21 -8.17 10.05
C LEU A 64 2.23 -9.27 9.61
N ALA A 65 2.48 -10.53 9.99
CA ALA A 65 1.59 -11.65 9.69
C ALA A 65 0.22 -11.47 10.36
N PHE A 66 0.21 -11.05 11.64
CA PHE A 66 -1.02 -10.78 12.36
C PHE A 66 -1.77 -9.58 11.75
N SER A 67 -1.08 -8.49 11.42
CA SER A 67 -1.68 -7.34 10.72
C SER A 67 -2.30 -7.76 9.39
N HIS A 68 -1.64 -8.64 8.62
CA HIS A 68 -2.17 -9.15 7.36
C HIS A 68 -3.46 -9.96 7.57
N ILE A 69 -3.48 -10.89 8.53
CA ILE A 69 -4.68 -11.67 8.86
C ILE A 69 -5.81 -10.76 9.35
N TRP A 70 -5.49 -9.84 10.26
CA TRP A 70 -6.45 -8.89 10.84
C TRP A 70 -7.09 -8.00 9.77
N MET A 71 -6.31 -7.52 8.80
CA MET A 71 -6.81 -6.68 7.72
C MET A 71 -7.57 -7.47 6.66
N ASN A 72 -7.04 -8.61 6.21
CA ASN A 72 -7.54 -9.29 5.01
C ASN A 72 -8.52 -10.41 5.29
N LYS A 73 -8.39 -11.11 6.43
CA LYS A 73 -9.29 -12.21 6.79
C LYS A 73 -10.44 -11.73 7.67
N TRP A 74 -10.19 -10.76 8.54
CA TRP A 74 -11.18 -10.27 9.50
C TRP A 74 -11.81 -8.93 9.11
N HIS A 75 -11.32 -8.26 8.07
CA HIS A 75 -11.90 -7.03 7.52
C HIS A 75 -12.19 -5.94 8.57
N MET A 76 -11.48 -5.93 9.70
CA MET A 76 -11.84 -5.09 10.85
C MET A 76 -11.72 -3.58 10.58
N TYR A 77 -10.93 -3.19 9.57
CA TYR A 77 -10.81 -1.81 9.12
C TYR A 77 -11.65 -1.50 7.87
N ALA A 78 -12.47 -2.43 7.39
CA ALA A 78 -13.37 -2.17 6.26
C ALA A 78 -14.32 -0.99 6.50
N PRO A 79 -14.93 -0.80 7.69
CA PRO A 79 -15.83 0.32 7.95
C PRO A 79 -15.08 1.66 8.01
N GLN A 80 -13.89 1.68 8.64
CA GLN A 80 -13.05 2.90 8.72
C GLN A 80 -12.44 3.27 7.37
N LYS A 81 -12.00 2.29 6.57
CA LYS A 81 -11.56 2.53 5.19
C LYS A 81 -12.69 3.06 4.32
N MET A 82 -13.90 2.52 4.44
CA MET A 82 -15.06 3.06 3.74
C MET A 82 -15.39 4.47 4.23
N ALA A 83 -15.38 4.72 5.54
CA ALA A 83 -15.64 6.04 6.09
C ALA A 83 -14.59 7.07 5.65
N GLU A 84 -13.29 6.78 5.71
CA GLU A 84 -12.23 7.68 5.22
C GLU A 84 -12.35 7.94 3.71
N ALA A 85 -12.74 6.92 2.95
CA ALA A 85 -12.92 7.04 1.51
C ALA A 85 -14.17 7.82 1.11
N ILE A 86 -15.23 7.75 1.92
CA ILE A 86 -16.47 8.51 1.70
C ILE A 86 -16.35 9.95 2.21
N LEU A 87 -15.68 10.18 3.35
CA LEU A 87 -15.65 11.49 4.05
C LEU A 87 -14.46 12.39 3.69
N TYR A 88 -13.27 11.83 3.39
CA TYR A 88 -12.03 12.64 3.34
C TYR A 88 -11.23 12.49 2.06
N ASN A 89 -11.32 11.36 1.36
CA ASN A 89 -10.61 11.15 0.11
C ASN A 89 -11.37 10.19 -0.83
N PRO A 90 -12.15 10.70 -1.80
CA PRO A 90 -12.93 9.87 -2.72
C PRO A 90 -12.08 8.95 -3.61
N TYR A 91 -10.76 9.17 -3.65
CA TYR A 91 -9.82 8.28 -4.32
C TYR A 91 -9.44 7.06 -3.48
N ALA A 92 -9.72 7.04 -2.17
CA ALA A 92 -9.26 5.97 -1.27
C ALA A 92 -10.00 4.63 -1.46
N VAL A 93 -11.18 4.62 -2.09
CA VAL A 93 -11.88 3.36 -2.46
C VAL A 93 -11.10 2.60 -3.54
N PHE A 94 -10.42 3.34 -4.42
CA PHE A 94 -9.70 2.81 -5.58
C PHE A 94 -8.19 3.06 -5.51
N ALA A 95 -7.71 3.56 -4.36
CA ALA A 95 -6.30 3.79 -4.14
C ALA A 95 -5.61 2.46 -3.89
N TYR A 96 -4.47 2.25 -4.54
CA TYR A 96 -3.61 1.15 -4.18
C TYR A 96 -3.16 1.33 -2.74
N SER A 97 -3.26 0.26 -1.95
CA SER A 97 -2.56 0.24 -0.66
C SER A 97 -1.04 0.33 -0.90
N PRO A 98 -0.24 0.87 0.04
CA PRO A 98 1.21 0.95 -0.11
C PRO A 98 1.87 -0.41 -0.43
N PHE A 99 1.31 -1.50 0.11
CA PHE A 99 1.77 -2.85 -0.21
C PHE A 99 1.44 -3.24 -1.66
N GLN A 100 0.25 -2.93 -2.15
CA GLN A 100 -0.11 -3.17 -3.55
C GLN A 100 0.72 -2.31 -4.50
N GLU A 101 0.99 -1.04 -4.19
CA GLU A 101 1.88 -0.19 -5.00
C GLU A 101 3.29 -0.78 -5.10
N MET A 102 3.83 -1.28 -3.98
CA MET A 102 5.14 -1.95 -3.95
C MET A 102 5.15 -3.17 -4.86
N TRP A 103 4.15 -4.06 -4.71
CA TRP A 103 4.03 -5.28 -5.52
C TRP A 103 3.84 -4.98 -7.00
N PHE A 104 2.98 -4.02 -7.35
CA PHE A 104 2.79 -3.62 -8.75
C PHE A 104 4.06 -3.04 -9.34
N SER A 105 4.76 -2.16 -8.61
CA SER A 105 5.97 -1.51 -9.09
C SER A 105 7.16 -2.46 -9.26
N HIS A 106 7.37 -3.38 -8.31
CA HIS A 106 8.60 -4.18 -8.25
C HIS A 106 8.45 -5.62 -8.75
N ILE A 107 7.22 -6.12 -8.86
CA ILE A 107 6.97 -7.51 -9.22
C ILE A 107 6.08 -7.57 -10.47
N TYR A 108 4.86 -7.04 -10.42
CA TYR A 108 3.92 -7.23 -11.52
C TYR A 108 4.28 -6.46 -12.79
N ILE A 109 4.68 -5.19 -12.71
CA ILE A 109 5.07 -4.41 -13.89
C ILE A 109 6.30 -5.04 -14.59
N PRO A 110 7.39 -5.41 -13.88
CA PRO A 110 8.51 -6.11 -14.51
C PRO A 110 8.13 -7.44 -15.17
N ILE A 111 7.26 -8.24 -14.52
CA ILE A 111 6.76 -9.48 -15.11
C ILE A 111 5.95 -9.19 -16.38
N MET A 112 5.08 -8.18 -16.35
CA MET A 112 4.29 -7.80 -17.52
C MET A 112 5.18 -7.28 -18.65
N GLU A 113 6.23 -6.52 -18.36
CA GLU A 113 7.24 -6.11 -19.35
C GLU A 113 7.95 -7.33 -19.96
N ALA A 114 8.38 -8.29 -19.15
CA ALA A 114 9.00 -9.52 -19.66
C ALA A 114 8.02 -10.35 -20.52
N LEU A 115 6.74 -10.40 -20.15
CA LEU A 115 5.70 -11.07 -20.94
C LEU A 115 5.40 -10.33 -22.24
N TYR A 116 5.48 -9.00 -22.28
CA TYR A 116 5.27 -8.24 -23.50
C TYR A 116 6.25 -8.65 -24.62
N ASP A 117 7.49 -8.97 -24.27
CA ASP A 117 8.52 -9.38 -25.22
C ASP A 117 8.29 -10.78 -25.79
N THR A 118 7.53 -11.65 -25.09
CA THR A 118 7.23 -13.02 -25.53
C THR A 118 5.98 -13.13 -26.41
N ILE A 119 5.16 -12.08 -26.50
CA ILE A 119 3.96 -12.08 -27.34
C ILE A 119 4.34 -11.97 -28.82
N GLN A 120 3.98 -12.99 -29.60
CA GLN A 120 4.21 -13.06 -31.05
C GLN A 120 3.09 -12.42 -31.89
N ASP A 121 1.85 -12.44 -31.39
CA ASP A 121 0.68 -11.87 -32.06
C ASP A 121 0.68 -10.34 -31.93
N GLU A 122 0.81 -9.62 -33.04
CA GLU A 122 0.89 -8.16 -33.05
C GLU A 122 -0.36 -7.46 -32.49
N GLU A 123 -1.55 -8.02 -32.71
CA GLU A 123 -2.79 -7.40 -32.24
C GLU A 123 -2.90 -7.53 -30.72
N LYS A 124 -2.54 -8.71 -30.17
CA LYS A 124 -2.44 -8.92 -28.73
C LYS A 124 -1.32 -8.09 -28.11
N LYS A 125 -0.18 -7.95 -28.79
CA LYS A 125 0.96 -7.15 -28.34
C LYS A 125 0.59 -5.68 -28.20
N LYS A 126 -0.15 -5.12 -29.17
CA LYS A 126 -0.68 -3.75 -29.11
C LYS A 126 -1.66 -3.56 -27.94
N LYS A 127 -2.62 -4.48 -27.77
CA LYS A 127 -3.58 -4.43 -26.63
C LYS A 127 -2.85 -4.50 -25.29
N PHE A 128 -1.90 -5.42 -25.17
CA PHE A 128 -1.10 -5.62 -23.95
C PHE A 128 -0.27 -4.39 -23.60
N LYS A 129 0.39 -3.76 -24.59
CA LYS A 129 1.14 -2.51 -24.37
C LYS A 129 0.27 -1.40 -23.80
N LYS A 130 -0.93 -1.23 -24.35
CA LYS A 130 -1.89 -0.22 -23.87
C LYS A 130 -2.30 -0.49 -22.42
N SER A 131 -2.55 -1.75 -22.07
CA SER A 131 -2.85 -2.16 -20.69
C SER A 131 -1.66 -1.93 -19.75
N LEU A 132 -0.43 -2.24 -20.17
CA LEU A 132 0.79 -2.01 -19.41
C LEU A 132 1.00 -0.52 -19.10
N GLU A 133 0.79 0.35 -20.09
CA GLU A 133 0.88 1.81 -19.90
C GLU A 133 -0.18 2.33 -18.93
N LEU A 134 -1.41 1.82 -19.00
CA LEU A 134 -2.47 2.15 -18.05
C LEU A 134 -2.11 1.72 -16.63
N VAL A 135 -1.64 0.49 -16.44
CA VAL A 135 -1.22 -0.01 -15.12
C VAL A 135 -0.09 0.85 -14.55
N LYS A 136 0.95 1.15 -15.35
CA LYS A 136 2.04 2.06 -14.93
C LYS A 136 1.52 3.44 -14.53
N LYS A 137 0.58 4.00 -15.29
CA LYS A 137 -0.07 5.28 -14.98
C LYS A 137 -0.82 5.20 -13.64
N TRP A 138 -1.62 4.16 -13.41
CA TRP A 138 -2.39 3.99 -12.18
C TRP A 138 -1.48 3.76 -10.97
N THR A 139 -0.43 2.94 -11.11
CA THR A 139 0.55 2.73 -10.03
C THR A 139 1.29 4.02 -9.68
N LYS A 140 1.61 4.87 -10.67
CA LYS A 140 2.23 6.18 -10.42
C LYS A 140 1.28 7.18 -9.76
N LEU A 141 -0.01 7.12 -10.09
CA LEU A 141 -1.04 7.97 -9.50
C LEU A 141 -1.47 7.49 -8.11
N GLY A 142 -1.29 6.20 -7.81
CA GLY A 142 -1.78 5.55 -6.60
C GLY A 142 -3.28 5.30 -6.62
N TYR A 143 -4.00 5.56 -7.73
CA TYR A 143 -5.44 5.30 -7.91
C TYR A 143 -5.81 5.19 -9.40
N ILE A 144 -7.04 4.71 -9.69
CA ILE A 144 -7.59 4.60 -11.05
C ILE A 144 -8.51 5.82 -11.36
N PRO A 145 -8.22 6.61 -12.41
CA PRO A 145 -9.09 7.71 -12.84
C PRO A 145 -10.48 7.25 -13.31
N LYS A 146 -11.51 8.09 -13.18
CA LYS A 146 -12.90 7.79 -13.57
C LYS A 146 -13.03 7.44 -15.06
N GLU A 147 -12.24 8.11 -15.90
CA GLU A 147 -12.23 7.95 -17.35
C GLU A 147 -11.73 6.56 -17.76
N ASP A 148 -10.79 6.02 -16.98
CA ASP A 148 -10.18 4.71 -17.19
C ASP A 148 -10.96 3.59 -16.45
N PHE A 149 -12.03 3.94 -15.73
CA PHE A 149 -12.81 3.00 -14.93
C PHE A 149 -13.80 2.21 -15.79
N PRO A 150 -13.92 0.87 -15.60
CA PRO A 150 -14.81 0.05 -16.42
C PRO A 150 -16.27 0.51 -16.30
N GLU A 151 -16.95 0.68 -17.44
CA GLU A 151 -18.37 1.10 -17.53
C GLU A 151 -19.29 0.36 -16.56
N HIS A 152 -19.21 -0.98 -16.54
CA HIS A 152 -20.04 -1.82 -15.68
C HIS A 152 -19.78 -1.65 -14.17
N LEU A 153 -18.64 -1.07 -13.80
CA LEU A 153 -18.27 -0.77 -12.42
C LEU A 153 -18.45 0.71 -12.07
N LYS A 154 -18.69 1.60 -13.02
CA LYS A 154 -18.88 3.04 -12.77
C LYS A 154 -19.97 3.34 -11.75
N LYS A 155 -20.99 2.48 -11.61
CA LYS A 155 -22.03 2.59 -10.57
C LYS A 155 -21.48 2.53 -9.13
N TYR A 156 -20.31 1.91 -8.93
CA TYR A 156 -19.60 1.88 -7.66
C TYR A 156 -18.60 3.04 -7.52
N TYR A 157 -18.37 3.79 -8.60
CA TYR A 157 -17.53 4.97 -8.60
C TYR A 157 -18.34 6.14 -8.03
N ILE A 158 -18.11 6.45 -6.76
CA ILE A 158 -18.83 7.48 -5.98
C ILE A 158 -18.40 8.88 -6.46
N PHE A 159 -18.81 9.27 -7.66
CA PHE A 159 -18.78 10.65 -8.13
C PHE A 159 -20.03 10.87 -8.98
N ASP A 160 -21.06 11.42 -8.34
CA ASP A 160 -22.03 12.25 -9.04
C ASP A 160 -21.44 13.66 -9.15
N GLU A 161 -21.75 14.40 -10.22
CA GLU A 161 -21.06 15.63 -10.67
C GLU A 161 -21.04 16.82 -9.69
N GLY A 162 -21.50 16.66 -8.44
CA GLY A 162 -21.67 17.74 -7.46
C GLY A 162 -20.65 17.83 -6.31
N MET A 163 -19.81 16.83 -6.05
CA MET A 163 -18.89 16.86 -4.89
C MET A 163 -17.47 17.31 -5.27
N ARG A 164 -17.35 18.58 -5.64
CA ARG A 164 -16.08 19.32 -5.66
C ARG A 164 -15.87 19.98 -4.30
N LEU A 165 -14.85 19.57 -3.55
CA LEU A 165 -14.22 20.36 -2.48
C LEU A 165 -12.82 20.80 -2.93
#